data_AF-A0A966RCK9-F1
#
_entry.id   AF-A0A966RCK9-F1
#
_cell.length_a   1.000
_cell.length_b   1.000
_cell.length_c   1.000
_cell.angle_alpha   90.00
_cell.angle_beta   90.00
_cell.angle_gamma   90.00
#
_symmetry.space_group_name_H-M   'P 1'
#
loop_
_entity.id
_entity.type
_entity.pdbx_description
1 polymer ?
#
loop_
_entity_poly.entity_id
_entity_poly.type
_entity_poly.pdbx_seq_one_letter_code
_entity_poly.pdbx_strand_id
1 'polypeptide(L)'
;MTKITIEINDVLPGCVENAIEQVKDLLKDYVRREEPDELPCLHNDLDYSGDVHSIIDGEVPHRTSDIEAAWFLHGRDLEEAYDTAGIGGNPRDGQGATAIYCYIEQKVCEWYHDHAGEVFEEVTSSNKEGEA
;
A
#
# COMPACT_ATOMS: atom_id res chain seq x y z
N MET A 1 5.99 0.96 -43.73
CA MET A 1 5.46 0.87 -42.36
C MET A 1 6.57 1.29 -41.43
N THR A 2 6.40 2.41 -40.72
CA THR A 2 7.41 2.89 -39.78
C THR A 2 7.20 2.20 -38.45
N LYS A 3 8.25 1.60 -37.89
CA LYS A 3 8.23 1.00 -36.55
C LYS A 3 8.68 2.07 -35.55
N ILE A 4 7.96 2.20 -34.46
CA ILE A 4 8.33 3.02 -33.30
C ILE A 4 8.54 2.07 -32.13
N THR A 5 9.61 2.31 -31.36
CA THR A 5 9.87 1.64 -30.09
C THR A 5 9.70 2.68 -28.99
N ILE A 6 8.99 2.31 -27.92
CA ILE A 6 8.84 3.11 -26.71
C ILE A 6 9.40 2.34 -25.52
N GLU A 7 9.97 3.07 -24.57
CA GLU A 7 10.43 2.56 -23.28
C GLU A 7 9.58 3.24 -22.20
N ILE A 8 8.99 2.44 -21.32
CA ILE A 8 8.10 2.91 -20.26
C ILE A 8 8.67 2.38 -18.95
N ASN A 9 8.86 3.28 -17.99
CA ASN A 9 9.27 2.90 -16.64
C ASN A 9 8.04 2.51 -15.84
N ASP A 10 7.98 1.26 -15.41
CA ASP A 10 6.92 0.78 -14.54
C ASP A 10 7.27 1.08 -13.08
N VAL A 11 6.64 2.11 -12.51
CA VAL A 11 6.91 2.54 -11.13
C VAL A 11 5.93 1.94 -10.13
N LEU A 12 4.79 1.40 -10.59
CA LEU A 12 3.70 0.97 -9.71
C LEU A 12 4.11 -0.17 -8.77
N PRO A 13 4.87 -1.21 -9.20
CA PRO A 13 5.36 -2.25 -8.29
C PRO A 13 6.22 -1.68 -7.15
N GLY A 14 7.07 -0.69 -7.46
CA GLY A 14 7.90 -0.03 -6.45
C GLY A 14 7.08 0.78 -5.44
N CYS A 15 6.04 1.49 -5.90
CA CYS A 15 5.10 2.18 -5.01
C CYS A 15 4.42 1.22 -4.03
N VAL A 16 3.98 0.05 -4.51
CA VAL A 16 3.36 -0.98 -3.67
C VAL A 16 4.35 -1.54 -2.63
N GLU A 17 5.56 -1.91 -3.06
CA GLU A 17 6.59 -2.45 -2.18
C GLU A 17 6.98 -1.44 -1.09
N ASN A 18 7.15 -0.17 -1.45
CA ASN A 18 7.45 0.91 -0.50
C ASN A 18 6.32 1.13 0.51
N ALA A 19 5.06 1.11 0.07
CA ALA A 19 3.92 1.28 0.98
C ALA A 19 3.85 0.12 1.98
N ILE A 20 4.06 -1.11 1.52
CA ILE A 20 4.09 -2.31 2.36
C ILE A 20 5.21 -2.21 3.41
N GLU A 21 6.44 -1.88 3.01
CA GLU A 21 7.55 -1.80 3.96
C GLU A 21 7.35 -0.65 4.97
N GLN A 22 6.74 0.48 4.57
CA GLN A 22 6.39 1.55 5.50
C GLN A 22 5.29 1.14 6.50
N VAL A 23 4.25 0.42 6.05
CA VAL A 23 3.21 -0.12 6.96
C VAL A 23 3.79 -1.17 7.91
N LYS A 24 4.72 -1.98 7.44
CA LYS A 24 5.45 -2.96 8.27
C LYS A 24 6.29 -2.28 9.34
N ASP A 25 7.00 -1.21 9.00
CA ASP A 25 7.76 -0.42 9.97
C ASP A 25 6.83 0.25 10.99
N LEU A 26 5.69 0.80 10.53
CA LEU A 26 4.65 1.34 11.41
C LEU A 26 4.13 0.28 12.40
N LEU A 27 3.85 -0.94 11.93
CA LEU A 27 3.44 -2.06 12.77
C LEU A 27 4.51 -2.40 13.82
N LYS A 28 5.77 -2.54 13.41
CA LYS A 28 6.88 -2.85 14.32
C LYS A 28 7.02 -1.79 15.41
N ASP A 29 6.93 -0.52 15.04
CA ASP A 29 7.06 0.59 15.98
C ASP A 29 5.86 0.68 16.94
N TYR A 30 4.65 0.44 16.44
CA TYR A 30 3.45 0.35 17.27
C TYR A 30 3.58 -0.77 18.32
N VAL A 31 3.96 -1.97 17.88
CA VAL A 31 4.08 -3.15 18.78
C VAL A 31 5.12 -2.93 19.85
N ARG A 32 6.25 -2.31 19.53
CA ARG A 32 7.30 -1.97 20.52
C ARG A 32 6.86 -0.92 21.52
N ARG A 33 5.98 0.01 21.13
CA ARG A 33 5.58 1.14 21.97
C ARG A 33 4.38 0.81 22.86
N GLU A 34 3.38 0.15 22.29
CA GLU A 34 2.11 -0.11 22.96
C GLU A 34 2.04 -1.51 23.59
N GLU A 35 2.94 -2.41 23.20
CA GLU A 35 2.99 -3.82 23.67
C GLU A 35 1.61 -4.50 23.66
N PRO A 36 0.89 -4.48 22.52
CA PRO A 36 -0.47 -5.02 22.47
C PRO A 36 -0.47 -6.54 22.64
N ASP A 37 -1.52 -7.07 23.28
CA ASP A 37 -1.71 -8.52 23.48
C ASP A 37 -2.09 -9.26 22.18
N GLU A 38 -2.64 -8.55 21.20
CA GLU A 38 -3.13 -9.09 19.93
C GLU A 38 -2.59 -8.27 18.74
N LEU A 39 -2.62 -8.86 17.55
CA LEU A 39 -2.24 -8.18 16.31
C LEU A 39 -3.16 -6.94 16.12
N PRO A 40 -2.59 -5.72 16.04
CA PRO A 40 -3.40 -4.52 15.85
C PRO A 40 -4.21 -4.59 14.54
N CYS A 41 -5.37 -3.96 14.50
CA CYS A 41 -6.15 -3.83 13.29
C CYS A 41 -5.56 -2.73 12.40
N LEU A 42 -5.31 -3.04 11.12
CA LEU A 42 -4.76 -2.09 10.14
C LEU A 42 -5.56 -0.78 10.08
N HIS A 43 -6.87 -0.84 9.91
CA HIS A 43 -7.74 0.33 9.71
C HIS A 43 -8.31 0.93 11.00
N ASN A 44 -7.80 0.53 12.16
CA ASN A 44 -8.26 1.07 13.44
C ASN A 44 -7.07 1.41 14.33
N ASP A 45 -6.28 0.41 14.72
CA ASP A 45 -5.20 0.61 15.68
C ASP A 45 -4.00 1.29 15.02
N LEU A 46 -3.56 0.80 13.85
CA LEU A 46 -2.45 1.40 13.11
C LEU A 46 -2.85 2.70 12.40
N ASP A 47 -4.09 2.80 11.95
CA ASP A 47 -4.59 3.94 11.18
C ASP A 47 -5.42 4.93 12.00
N TYR A 48 -5.40 4.84 13.33
CA TYR A 48 -6.16 5.75 14.20
C TYR A 48 -5.89 7.23 13.89
N SER A 49 -4.64 7.56 13.55
CA SER A 49 -4.18 8.91 13.21
C SER A 49 -4.18 9.20 11.70
N GLY A 50 -4.64 8.26 10.87
CA GLY A 50 -4.56 8.32 9.41
C GLY A 50 -3.16 7.98 8.86
N ASP A 51 -2.30 7.32 9.65
CA ASP A 51 -0.91 7.04 9.27
C ASP A 51 -0.84 6.08 8.08
N VAL A 52 -1.71 5.08 8.01
CA VAL A 52 -1.76 4.12 6.89
C VAL A 52 -2.24 4.83 5.63
N HIS A 53 -3.30 5.65 5.73
CA HIS A 53 -3.75 6.48 4.60
C HIS A 53 -2.64 7.41 4.11
N SER A 54 -1.89 8.04 5.02
CA SER A 54 -0.80 8.97 4.67
C SER A 54 0.35 8.26 3.97
N ILE A 55 0.68 7.03 4.39
CA ILE A 55 1.68 6.18 3.73
C ILE A 55 1.22 5.85 2.30
N ILE A 56 -0.01 5.38 2.13
CA ILE A 56 -0.54 4.97 0.81
C ILE A 56 -0.58 6.18 -0.14
N ASP A 57 -1.14 7.31 0.31
CA ASP A 57 -1.22 8.54 -0.49
C ASP A 57 0.18 9.05 -0.88
N GLY A 58 1.14 8.94 0.03
CA GLY A 58 2.54 9.31 -0.20
C GLY A 58 3.21 8.51 -1.33
N GLU A 59 2.80 7.27 -1.57
CA GLU A 59 3.34 6.41 -2.64
C GLU A 59 2.60 6.54 -3.97
N VAL A 60 1.48 7.24 -4.03
CA VAL A 60 0.77 7.49 -5.31
C VAL A 60 1.67 8.34 -6.22
N PRO A 61 1.93 7.91 -7.47
CA PRO A 61 2.73 8.70 -8.40
C PRO A 61 2.10 10.08 -8.66
N HIS A 62 2.88 11.15 -8.52
CA HIS A 62 2.41 12.53 -8.74
C HIS A 62 2.74 13.08 -10.14
N ARG A 63 3.66 12.44 -10.87
CA ARG A 63 4.00 12.84 -12.24
C ARG A 63 2.98 12.24 -13.20
N THR A 64 2.35 13.08 -14.02
CA THR A 64 1.38 12.63 -15.04
C THR A 64 1.94 11.53 -15.94
N SER A 65 3.23 11.56 -16.29
CA SER A 65 3.86 10.49 -17.07
C SER A 65 3.82 9.13 -16.38
N ASP A 66 4.02 9.12 -15.08
CA ASP A 66 4.12 7.92 -14.27
C ASP A 66 2.72 7.35 -14.02
N ILE A 67 1.73 8.24 -13.82
CA ILE A 67 0.30 7.88 -13.77
C ILE A 67 -0.15 7.26 -15.09
N GLU A 68 0.12 7.90 -16.23
CA GLU A 68 -0.27 7.35 -17.53
C GLU A 68 0.47 6.05 -17.87
N ALA A 69 1.74 5.91 -17.45
CA ALA A 69 2.47 4.66 -17.57
C ALA A 69 1.81 3.53 -16.77
N ALA A 70 1.46 3.79 -15.50
CA ALA A 70 0.76 2.83 -14.65
C ALA A 70 -0.59 2.42 -15.28
N TRP A 71 -1.35 3.38 -15.79
CA TRP A 71 -2.60 3.12 -16.49
C TRP A 71 -2.45 2.35 -17.80
N PHE A 72 -1.38 2.60 -18.55
CA PHE A 72 -1.10 1.88 -19.79
C PHE A 72 -0.71 0.42 -19.52
N LEU A 73 0.05 0.16 -18.46
CA LEU A 73 0.57 -1.16 -18.12
C LEU A 73 -0.41 -2.00 -17.29
N HIS A 74 -1.11 -1.38 -16.35
CA HIS A 74 -1.90 -2.04 -15.29
C HIS A 74 -3.38 -1.64 -15.25
N GLY A 75 -3.87 -0.94 -16.28
CA GLY A 75 -5.18 -0.28 -16.25
C GLY A 75 -6.35 -1.17 -15.80
N ARG A 76 -6.38 -2.45 -16.20
CA ARG A 76 -7.44 -3.37 -15.76
C ARG A 76 -7.43 -3.59 -14.25
N ASP A 77 -6.25 -3.78 -13.66
CA ASP A 77 -6.12 -4.09 -12.24
C ASP A 77 -6.41 -2.82 -11.40
N LEU A 78 -6.10 -1.63 -11.94
CA LEU A 78 -6.50 -0.34 -11.37
C LEU A 78 -8.03 -0.13 -11.40
N GLU A 79 -8.69 -0.47 -12.51
CA GLU A 79 -10.16 -0.41 -12.63
C GLU A 79 -10.83 -1.35 -11.62
N GLU A 80 -10.34 -2.59 -11.50
CA GLU A 80 -10.86 -3.57 -10.56
C GLU A 80 -10.73 -3.12 -9.10
N ALA A 81 -9.57 -2.56 -8.73
CA ALA A 81 -9.35 -2.03 -7.38
C ALA A 81 -10.29 -0.85 -7.08
N TYR A 82 -10.46 0.07 -8.03
CA TYR A 82 -11.36 1.21 -7.88
C TYR A 82 -12.84 0.78 -7.75
N ASP A 83 -13.28 -0.16 -8.58
CA ASP A 83 -14.63 -0.70 -8.54
C ASP A 83 -14.89 -1.43 -7.22
N THR A 84 -13.89 -2.18 -6.71
CA THR A 84 -13.97 -2.86 -5.42
C THR A 84 -14.07 -1.88 -4.25
N ALA A 85 -13.36 -0.75 -4.32
CA ALA A 85 -13.46 0.31 -3.32
C ALA A 85 -14.84 0.99 -3.31
N GLY A 86 -15.58 0.98 -4.43
CA GLY A 86 -16.96 1.47 -4.51
C GLY A 86 -17.12 2.99 -4.34
N ILE A 87 -16.07 3.76 -4.65
CA ILE A 87 -15.98 5.20 -4.35
C ILE A 87 -16.38 6.14 -5.49
N GLY A 88 -16.77 5.62 -6.66
CA GLY A 88 -17.24 6.47 -7.76
C GLY A 88 -17.62 5.70 -9.03
N GLY A 89 -17.86 6.45 -10.12
CA GLY A 89 -18.35 5.88 -11.38
C GLY A 89 -17.34 5.92 -12.54
N ASN A 90 -16.21 6.62 -12.38
CA ASN A 90 -15.17 6.68 -13.41
C ASN A 90 -13.78 6.64 -12.74
N PRO A 91 -13.02 5.55 -12.87
CA PRO A 91 -11.71 5.41 -12.25
C PRO A 91 -10.66 6.36 -12.82
N ARG A 92 -10.93 7.03 -13.96
CA ARG A 92 -10.06 8.05 -14.57
C ARG A 92 -10.31 9.47 -14.05
N ASP A 93 -11.33 9.69 -13.22
CA ASP A 93 -11.53 10.99 -12.57
C ASP A 93 -10.33 11.31 -11.66
N GLY A 94 -10.02 12.61 -11.48
CA GLY A 94 -8.82 13.00 -10.73
C GLY A 94 -7.50 12.55 -11.38
N GLN A 95 -7.47 12.45 -12.72
CA GLN A 95 -6.35 11.91 -13.50
C GLN A 95 -6.07 10.42 -13.25
N GLY A 96 -7.00 9.71 -12.62
CA GLY A 96 -6.86 8.29 -12.30
C GLY A 96 -5.85 7.98 -11.19
N ALA A 97 -5.39 9.00 -10.46
CA ALA A 97 -4.56 8.82 -9.27
C ALA A 97 -5.32 8.09 -8.16
N THR A 98 -6.63 8.33 -8.03
CA THR A 98 -7.48 7.65 -7.04
C THR A 98 -7.57 6.14 -7.26
N ALA A 99 -7.63 5.66 -8.51
CA ALA A 99 -7.59 4.23 -8.79
C ALA A 99 -6.25 3.59 -8.40
N ILE A 100 -5.14 4.34 -8.59
CA ILE A 100 -3.82 3.91 -8.15
C ILE A 100 -3.75 3.85 -6.61
N TYR A 101 -4.29 4.85 -5.91
CA TYR A 101 -4.44 4.81 -4.46
C TYR A 101 -5.17 3.53 -4.01
N CYS A 102 -6.35 3.25 -4.58
CA CYS A 102 -7.15 2.07 -4.22
C CYS A 102 -6.38 0.77 -4.49
N TYR A 103 -5.63 0.71 -5.58
CA TYR A 103 -4.80 -0.45 -5.89
C TYR A 103 -3.68 -0.65 -4.87
N ILE A 104 -2.96 0.41 -4.50
CA ILE A 104 -1.90 0.32 -3.47
C ILE A 104 -2.51 -0.08 -2.13
N GLU A 105 -3.62 0.54 -1.73
CA GLU A 105 -4.37 0.20 -0.51
C GLU A 105 -4.76 -1.28 -0.49
N GLN A 106 -5.34 -1.78 -1.59
CA GLN A 106 -5.71 -3.18 -1.72
C GLN A 106 -4.48 -4.10 -1.53
N LYS A 107 -3.33 -3.77 -2.13
CA LYS A 107 -2.10 -4.57 -1.98
C LYS A 107 -1.52 -4.52 -0.57
N VAL A 108 -1.61 -3.38 0.11
CA VAL A 108 -1.25 -3.27 1.53
C VAL A 108 -2.18 -4.13 2.38
N CYS A 109 -3.49 -4.12 2.12
CA CYS A 109 -4.47 -4.95 2.84
C CYS A 109 -4.22 -6.45 2.63
N GLU A 110 -4.00 -6.88 1.38
CA GLU A 110 -3.64 -8.26 1.03
C GLU A 110 -2.39 -8.70 1.81
N TRP A 111 -1.31 -7.91 1.75
CA TRP A 111 -0.09 -8.21 2.50
C TRP A 111 -0.32 -8.26 4.00
N TYR A 112 -1.07 -7.31 4.56
CA TYR A 112 -1.33 -7.26 5.99
C TYR A 112 -2.08 -8.50 6.47
N HIS A 113 -3.11 -8.91 5.73
CA HIS A 113 -3.89 -10.11 6.03
C HIS A 113 -3.03 -11.37 6.04
N ASP A 114 -2.13 -11.50 5.07
CA ASP A 114 -1.34 -12.72 4.87
C ASP A 114 -0.07 -12.78 5.74
N HIS A 115 0.52 -11.63 6.10
CA HIS A 115 1.88 -11.58 6.65
C HIS A 115 2.07 -10.77 7.93
N ALA A 116 1.13 -9.90 8.33
CA ALA A 116 1.33 -9.05 9.51
C ALA A 116 1.49 -9.84 10.82
N GLY A 117 0.85 -11.02 10.91
CA GLY A 117 0.98 -11.92 12.05
C GLY A 117 2.42 -12.39 12.30
N GLU A 118 3.16 -12.71 11.23
CA GLU A 118 4.56 -13.14 11.34
C GLU A 118 5.45 -12.02 11.88
N VAL A 119 5.23 -10.79 11.41
CA VAL A 119 5.95 -9.59 11.88
C VAL A 119 5.62 -9.30 13.35
N PHE A 120 4.36 -9.45 13.75
CA PHE A 120 3.93 -9.27 15.13
C PHE A 120 4.58 -10.29 16.07
N GLU A 121 4.60 -11.57 15.70
CA GLU A 121 5.24 -12.64 16.46
C GLU A 121 6.76 -12.43 16.59
N GLU A 122 7.42 -12.00 15.51
CA GLU A 122 8.86 -11.68 15.49
C GLU A 122 9.21 -10.59 16.52
N VAL A 123 8.45 -9.48 16.52
CA VAL A 123 8.71 -8.34 17.41
C VAL A 123 8.41 -8.70 18.87
N THR A 124 7.26 -9.32 19.14
CA THR A 124 6.85 -9.67 20.50
C THR A 124 7.74 -10.76 21.13
N SER A 125 8.29 -11.67 20.33
CA SER A 125 9.26 -12.67 20.80
C SER A 125 10.61 -12.03 21.13
N SER A 126 11.07 -11.09 20.30
CA SER A 126 12.33 -10.35 20.51
C SER A 126 12.33 -9.54 21.79
N ASN A 127 11.19 -8.93 22.16
CA ASN A 127 11.07 -8.16 23.41
C ASN A 127 11.25 -9.04 24.65
N LYS A 128 10.71 -10.27 24.63
CA LYS A 128 10.79 -11.21 25.76
C LYS A 128 12.20 -11.73 26.01
N GLU A 129 13.02 -11.86 24.97
CA GLU A 129 14.42 -12.29 25.11
C GLU A 129 15.32 -11.19 25.69
N GLY A 130 14.94 -9.91 25.56
CA GLY A 130 15.69 -8.77 26.11
C GLY A 130 15.47 -8.53 27.61
N GLU A 131 14.47 -9.18 28.22
CA GLU A 131 14.11 -9.04 29.64
C GLU A 131 14.64 -10.18 30.54
N ALA A 132 15.26 -11.22 29.95
CA ALA A 132 15.81 -12.39 30.66
C ALA A 132 17.30 -12.25 30.98
#